data_AF-A0AAD0M7G2-F1
#
_entry.id   AF-A0AAD0M7G2-F1
#
_cell.length_a   1.000
_cell.length_b   1.000
_cell.length_c   1.000
_cell.angle_alpha   90.00
_cell.angle_beta   90.00
_cell.angle_gamma   90.00
#
_symmetry.space_group_name_H-M   'P 1'
#
loop_
_entity.id
_entity.type
_entity.pdbx_description
1 polymer ?
#
loop_
_entity_poly.entity_id
_entity_poly.type
_entity_poly.pdbx_seq_one_letter_code
_entity_poly.pdbx_strand_id
1 'polypeptide(L)'
;MNRKLSGLTSIFLALLSIGISSAQAGNEIRVAAPIRDLNPEFWVDATQKSDWVTTSSGCSWYPLSSSVAYGSTVNQTGTCGTTQARNVLPLEKSTKTGKTRRSGDPYEETQVLDPTYKNRTIYGDFVGKMVSGSLLNYNGMNFLGARQYYFGTATPISIPGFVSVGFFLEQATWLPQDFQGKLSVVSNSGDGSLAWINRYTHLDIMGSSGEILATYSMGTTTSTTGNEGQRYLVDTGSKIAFRDLWTIMSNAPGAVARIRLYNPQASD
;
A
#
# COMPACT_ATOMS: atom_id res chain seq x y z
N MET A 1 36.08 -131.93 -40.07
CA MET A 1 34.72 -131.47 -39.68
C MET A 1 34.85 -130.11 -39.03
N ASN A 2 34.10 -129.13 -39.57
CA ASN A 2 33.73 -127.81 -39.02
C ASN A 2 34.86 -126.82 -38.66
N ARG A 3 34.86 -125.54 -39.07
CA ARG A 3 34.20 -124.75 -40.14
C ARG A 3 34.82 -123.33 -40.04
N LYS A 4 35.26 -122.77 -41.18
CA LYS A 4 35.17 -121.37 -41.66
C LYS A 4 35.86 -120.23 -40.86
N LEU A 5 36.84 -119.51 -41.44
CA LEU A 5 36.73 -118.31 -42.33
C LEU A 5 36.10 -117.11 -41.58
N SER A 6 36.56 -115.86 -41.65
CA SER A 6 37.29 -115.05 -42.66
C SER A 6 37.51 -113.65 -42.04
N GLY A 7 38.60 -112.93 -42.29
CA GLY A 7 38.77 -111.97 -43.40
C GLY A 7 39.11 -110.58 -42.81
N LEU A 8 40.30 -110.02 -43.08
CA LEU A 8 40.57 -108.95 -44.06
C LEU A 8 39.78 -107.66 -43.74
N THR A 9 40.36 -106.46 -43.62
CA THR A 9 41.16 -105.78 -44.66
C THR A 9 41.81 -104.48 -44.13
N SER A 10 42.91 -104.11 -44.79
CA SER A 10 43.83 -102.97 -44.69
C SER A 10 43.28 -101.53 -44.81
N ILE A 11 44.18 -100.55 -44.56
CA ILE A 11 44.50 -99.29 -45.33
C ILE A 11 44.76 -98.12 -44.34
N PHE A 12 46.02 -97.67 -44.15
CA PHE A 12 46.74 -96.56 -44.84
C PHE A 12 46.08 -95.17 -44.69
N LEU A 13 46.74 -94.19 -44.02
CA LEU A 13 47.17 -92.90 -44.61
C LEU A 13 47.79 -91.94 -43.57
N ALA A 14 48.80 -91.20 -44.03
CA ALA A 14 49.52 -90.10 -43.38
C ALA A 14 48.71 -88.78 -43.33
N LEU A 15 49.16 -87.77 -42.57
CA LEU A 15 49.52 -86.42 -43.07
C LEU A 15 49.81 -85.38 -41.94
N LEU A 16 50.94 -84.67 -42.13
CA LEU A 16 51.19 -83.21 -42.02
C LEU A 16 50.92 -82.39 -40.71
N SER A 17 52.04 -81.96 -40.09
CA SER A 17 52.54 -80.58 -39.82
C SER A 17 51.60 -79.42 -39.45
N ILE A 18 52.00 -78.61 -38.44
CA ILE A 18 52.37 -77.16 -38.48
C ILE A 18 52.42 -76.60 -37.03
N GLY A 19 53.49 -75.87 -36.69
CA GLY A 19 53.68 -75.18 -35.40
C GLY A 19 53.08 -73.77 -35.37
N ILE A 20 52.80 -73.25 -34.17
CA ILE A 20 52.42 -71.84 -33.95
C ILE A 20 53.05 -71.33 -32.65
N SER A 21 53.90 -70.31 -32.77
CA SER A 21 54.38 -69.45 -31.69
C SER A 21 53.29 -68.44 -31.30
N SER A 22 52.95 -68.32 -30.02
CA SER A 22 52.03 -67.28 -29.54
C SER A 22 52.79 -66.04 -29.07
N ALA A 23 52.76 -64.98 -29.88
CA ALA A 23 53.04 -63.61 -29.42
C ALA A 23 51.83 -63.09 -28.63
N GLN A 24 52.04 -62.72 -27.37
CA GLN A 24 51.00 -62.12 -26.53
C GLN A 24 50.85 -60.63 -26.88
N ALA A 25 49.91 -60.32 -27.77
CA ALA A 25 49.43 -58.96 -27.95
C ALA A 25 48.61 -58.55 -26.72
N GLY A 26 49.19 -57.76 -25.83
CA GLY A 26 48.44 -57.07 -24.79
C GLY A 26 47.55 -56.03 -25.45
N ASN A 27 46.24 -56.30 -25.52
CA ASN A 27 45.26 -55.32 -25.98
C ASN A 27 45.20 -54.16 -24.98
N GLU A 28 45.76 -52.99 -25.34
CA GLU A 28 45.55 -51.75 -24.61
C GLU A 28 44.15 -51.23 -24.97
N ILE A 29 43.18 -51.42 -24.06
CA ILE A 29 41.84 -50.82 -24.20
C ILE A 29 41.95 -49.35 -23.77
N ARG A 30 42.05 -48.44 -24.74
CA ARG A 30 41.94 -46.99 -24.50
C ARG A 30 40.46 -46.62 -24.37
N VAL A 31 39.94 -46.67 -23.15
CA VAL A 31 38.62 -46.11 -22.84
C VAL A 31 38.76 -44.59 -22.77
N ALA A 32 38.41 -43.89 -23.86
CA ALA A 32 38.16 -42.47 -23.79
C ALA A 32 36.82 -42.24 -23.07
N ALA A 33 36.86 -42.11 -21.73
CA ALA A 33 35.72 -41.60 -21.00
C ALA A 33 35.47 -40.15 -21.45
N PRO A 34 34.24 -39.74 -21.80
CA PRO A 34 33.96 -38.34 -22.09
C PRO A 34 34.36 -37.50 -20.89
N ILE A 35 35.32 -36.59 -21.07
CA ILE A 35 35.64 -35.58 -20.07
C ILE A 35 34.36 -34.74 -19.95
N ARG A 36 33.63 -34.87 -18.84
CA ARG A 36 32.54 -33.95 -18.51
C ARG A 36 33.11 -32.54 -18.58
N ASP A 37 32.39 -31.66 -19.27
CA ASP A 37 32.74 -30.24 -19.43
C ASP A 37 33.36 -29.69 -18.14
N LEU A 38 34.66 -29.34 -18.17
CA LEU A 38 35.43 -28.90 -17.00
C LEU A 38 34.94 -27.54 -16.46
N ASN A 39 33.99 -26.90 -17.15
CA ASN A 39 33.36 -25.66 -16.75
C ASN A 39 31.83 -25.81 -16.80
N PRO A 40 31.17 -26.18 -15.68
CA PRO A 40 29.72 -26.23 -15.60
C PRO A 40 29.12 -24.86 -15.95
N GLU A 41 27.98 -24.84 -16.61
CA GLU A 41 27.26 -23.58 -16.81
C GLU A 41 26.73 -23.08 -15.48
N PHE A 42 27.08 -21.84 -15.13
CA PHE A 42 26.54 -21.13 -13.98
C PHE A 42 25.77 -19.91 -14.47
N TRP A 43 24.80 -19.50 -13.68
CA TRP A 43 24.03 -18.28 -13.92
C TRP A 43 24.45 -17.27 -12.87
N VAL A 44 24.93 -16.11 -13.31
CA VAL A 44 25.38 -15.02 -12.43
C VAL A 44 24.40 -13.87 -12.45
N ASP A 45 24.30 -13.15 -11.33
CA ASP A 45 23.43 -11.97 -11.23
C ASP A 45 23.80 -10.93 -12.29
N ALA A 46 22.80 -10.51 -13.05
CA ALA A 46 22.88 -9.49 -14.09
C ALA A 46 21.72 -8.48 -13.94
N THR A 47 21.17 -8.36 -12.73
CA THR A 47 20.03 -7.50 -12.40
C THR A 47 20.23 -6.09 -12.92
N GLN A 48 19.24 -5.61 -13.69
CA GLN A 48 19.20 -4.24 -14.17
C GLN A 48 18.43 -3.37 -13.18
N LYS A 49 18.96 -2.17 -12.93
CA LYS A 49 18.38 -1.18 -12.03
C LYS A 49 18.27 0.13 -12.78
N SER A 50 17.10 0.75 -12.75
CA SER A 50 16.95 2.11 -13.27
C SER A 50 17.66 3.12 -12.37
N ASP A 51 17.79 4.35 -12.86
CA ASP A 51 18.16 5.47 -12.02
C ASP A 51 17.13 5.67 -10.91
N TRP A 52 17.60 6.25 -9.81
CA TRP A 52 16.73 6.70 -8.73
C TRP A 52 15.94 7.92 -9.18
N VAL A 53 14.62 7.85 -9.01
CA VAL A 53 13.71 8.96 -9.27
C VAL A 53 13.05 9.38 -7.98
N THR A 54 13.07 10.67 -7.67
CA THR A 54 12.33 11.21 -6.52
C THR A 54 10.84 11.03 -6.74
N THR A 55 10.18 10.30 -5.85
CA THR A 55 8.73 10.06 -5.90
C THR A 55 7.96 10.97 -4.96
N SER A 56 8.55 11.33 -3.82
CA SER A 56 7.94 12.24 -2.85
C SER A 56 8.98 12.84 -1.90
N SER A 57 8.64 13.99 -1.31
CA SER A 57 9.39 14.58 -0.20
C SER A 57 8.45 14.76 1.00
N GLY A 58 8.97 14.54 2.20
CA GLY A 58 8.22 14.70 3.45
C GLY A 58 8.45 13.55 4.42
N CYS A 59 7.53 13.41 5.37
CA CYS A 59 7.64 12.43 6.45
C CYS A 59 6.63 11.29 6.28
N SER A 60 7.13 10.07 6.28
CA SER A 60 6.30 8.87 6.44
C SER A 60 6.13 8.59 7.94
N TRP A 61 4.89 8.57 8.42
CA TRP A 61 4.55 8.45 9.85
C TRP A 61 3.99 7.07 10.20
N TYR A 62 4.45 6.50 11.30
CA TYR A 62 3.96 5.23 11.84
C TYR A 62 3.68 5.31 13.36
N PRO A 63 2.62 4.66 13.88
CA PRO A 63 1.53 3.99 13.14
C PRO A 63 0.75 5.01 12.30
N LEU A 64 0.09 4.58 11.21
CA LEU A 64 -0.72 5.49 10.38
C LEU A 64 -1.80 6.17 11.24
N SER A 65 -2.07 7.46 11.03
CA SER A 65 -3.07 8.16 11.87
C SER A 65 -4.45 7.50 11.78
N SER A 66 -4.79 6.94 10.61
CA SER A 66 -6.02 6.19 10.36
C SER A 66 -6.15 4.88 11.16
N SER A 67 -5.07 4.35 11.75
CA SER A 67 -5.11 3.14 12.58
C SER A 67 -5.20 3.43 14.07
N VAL A 68 -5.18 4.70 14.49
CA VAL A 68 -5.28 5.06 15.91
C VAL A 68 -6.75 5.07 16.34
N ALA A 69 -7.07 4.26 17.36
CA ALA A 69 -8.42 4.13 17.87
C ALA A 69 -8.94 5.44 18.48
N TYR A 70 -10.24 5.69 18.30
CA TYR A 70 -10.93 6.86 18.84
C TYR A 70 -10.66 7.07 20.34
N GLY A 71 -10.37 8.33 20.73
CA GLY A 71 -10.11 8.71 22.13
C GLY A 71 -8.72 8.31 22.64
N SER A 72 -7.93 7.58 21.86
CA SER A 72 -6.56 7.22 22.20
C SER A 72 -5.62 8.40 21.94
N THR A 73 -4.47 8.41 22.60
CA THR A 73 -3.36 9.28 22.21
C THR A 73 -2.18 8.39 21.85
N VAL A 74 -1.55 8.64 20.71
CA VAL A 74 -0.44 7.82 20.21
C VAL A 74 0.70 8.71 19.75
N ASN A 75 1.91 8.36 20.17
CA ASN A 75 3.12 8.93 19.62
C ASN A 75 3.41 8.28 18.26
N GLN A 76 3.45 9.08 17.21
CA GLN A 76 3.93 8.69 15.91
C GLN A 76 5.41 9.00 15.78
N THR A 77 6.13 8.05 15.20
CA THR A 77 7.51 8.25 14.74
C THR A 77 7.45 8.42 13.23
N GLY A 78 8.11 9.46 12.73
CA GLY A 78 8.16 9.80 11.32
C GLY A 78 9.59 9.70 10.80
N THR A 79 9.75 9.07 9.63
CA THR A 79 10.99 9.13 8.86
C THR A 79 10.81 10.17 7.77
N CYS A 80 11.52 11.27 7.89
CA CYS A 80 11.46 12.41 6.98
C CYS A 80 12.64 12.41 6.02
N GLY A 81 12.39 12.71 4.75
CA GLY A 81 13.46 12.83 3.76
C GLY A 81 12.91 12.90 2.35
N THR A 82 13.80 12.66 1.39
CA THR A 82 13.42 12.54 -0.02
C THR A 82 13.28 11.07 -0.36
N THR A 83 12.06 10.62 -0.62
CA THR A 83 11.81 9.25 -1.06
C THR A 83 12.17 9.14 -2.53
N GLN A 84 13.01 8.16 -2.84
CA GLN A 84 13.35 7.79 -4.20
C GLN A 84 12.88 6.37 -4.47
N ALA A 85 12.46 6.12 -5.70
CA ALA A 85 12.14 4.79 -6.19
C ALA A 85 12.97 4.48 -7.43
N ARG A 86 13.25 3.20 -7.65
CA ARG A 86 13.79 2.70 -8.91
C ARG A 86 13.17 1.37 -9.27
N ASN A 87 13.09 1.10 -10.56
CA ASN A 87 12.65 -0.19 -11.07
C ASN A 87 13.83 -1.17 -11.08
N VAL A 88 13.60 -2.36 -10.56
CA VAL A 88 14.55 -3.47 -10.56
C VAL A 88 14.01 -4.58 -11.46
N LEU A 89 14.82 -4.99 -12.43
CA LEU A 89 14.54 -6.13 -13.30
C LEU A 89 15.55 -7.24 -12.97
N PRO A 90 15.14 -8.27 -12.20
CA PRO A 90 16.02 -9.38 -11.85
C PRO A 90 16.38 -10.21 -13.10
N LEU A 91 17.67 -10.25 -13.41
CA LEU A 91 18.20 -11.00 -14.55
C LEU A 91 19.37 -11.87 -14.10
N GLU A 92 19.54 -12.98 -14.79
CA GLU A 92 20.73 -13.82 -14.69
C GLU A 92 21.39 -13.95 -16.06
N LYS A 93 22.72 -13.99 -16.09
CA LYS A 93 23.51 -14.20 -17.30
C LYS A 93 24.24 -15.54 -17.24
N SER A 94 24.12 -16.32 -18.30
CA SER A 94 24.87 -17.57 -18.46
C SER A 94 26.37 -17.29 -18.59
N THR A 95 27.19 -17.91 -17.74
CA THR A 95 28.65 -17.81 -17.80
C THR A 95 29.25 -18.48 -19.04
N LYS A 96 28.49 -19.39 -19.68
CA LYS A 96 28.93 -20.13 -20.87
C LYS A 96 28.49 -19.48 -22.18
N THR A 97 27.25 -19.00 -22.26
CA THR A 97 26.65 -18.51 -23.51
C THR A 97 26.48 -16.99 -23.57
N GLY A 98 26.59 -16.30 -22.43
CA GLY A 98 26.32 -14.87 -22.32
C GLY A 98 24.85 -14.48 -22.46
N LYS A 99 23.93 -15.43 -22.67
CA LYS A 99 22.49 -15.18 -22.75
C LYS A 99 21.96 -14.76 -21.38
N THR A 100 21.03 -13.80 -21.39
CA THR A 100 20.31 -13.36 -20.19
C THR A 100 18.93 -13.99 -20.11
N ARG A 101 18.49 -14.31 -18.90
CA ARG A 101 17.11 -14.74 -18.59
C ARG A 101 16.57 -13.94 -17.40
N ARG A 102 15.24 -13.85 -17.27
CA ARG A 102 14.62 -13.33 -16.04
C ARG A 102 14.80 -14.35 -14.93
N SER A 103 15.26 -13.88 -13.77
CA SER A 103 15.34 -14.68 -12.55
C SER A 103 14.20 -14.38 -11.58
N GLY A 104 13.41 -13.33 -11.82
CA GLY A 104 12.25 -12.97 -11.03
C GLY A 104 11.37 -11.91 -11.70
N ASP A 105 10.28 -11.57 -11.04
CA ASP A 105 9.38 -10.52 -11.48
C ASP A 105 10.00 -9.13 -11.24
N PRO A 106 9.73 -8.15 -12.11
CA PRO A 106 10.13 -6.76 -11.86
C PRO A 106 9.49 -6.23 -10.58
N TYR A 107 10.25 -5.48 -9.78
CA TYR A 107 9.74 -4.83 -8.59
C TYR A 107 10.28 -3.40 -8.44
N GLU A 108 9.59 -2.61 -7.64
CA GLU A 108 10.03 -1.27 -7.26
C GLU A 108 10.82 -1.35 -5.95
N GLU A 109 12.03 -0.79 -5.96
CA GLU A 109 12.86 -0.61 -4.77
C GLU A 109 12.73 0.85 -4.33
N THR A 110 12.50 1.08 -3.03
CA THR A 110 12.36 2.43 -2.47
C THR A 110 13.43 2.71 -1.42
N GLN A 111 13.90 3.94 -1.36
CA GLN A 111 14.82 4.43 -0.33
C GLN A 111 14.44 5.84 0.11
N VAL A 112 14.85 6.23 1.32
CA VAL A 112 14.72 7.60 1.82
C VAL A 112 16.13 8.19 1.94
N LEU A 113 16.40 9.27 1.20
CA LEU A 113 17.63 10.05 1.34
C LEU A 113 17.55 10.97 2.55
N ASP A 114 18.68 11.10 3.24
CA ASP A 114 18.90 11.93 4.43
C ASP A 114 17.78 11.78 5.48
N PRO A 115 17.52 10.53 5.96
CA PRO A 115 16.41 10.26 6.85
C PRO A 115 16.60 11.01 8.18
N THR A 116 15.70 11.94 8.44
CA THR A 116 15.57 12.62 9.73
C THR A 116 14.40 12.01 10.48
N TYR A 117 14.64 11.55 11.70
CA TYR A 117 13.60 10.99 12.55
C TYR A 117 12.94 12.10 13.37
N LYS A 118 11.61 12.22 13.24
CA LYS A 118 10.80 13.16 14.01
C LYS A 118 9.76 12.39 14.82
N ASN A 119 9.44 12.91 16.00
CA ASN A 119 8.35 12.39 16.83
C ASN A 119 7.23 13.43 16.89
N ARG A 120 5.99 12.95 16.90
CA ARG A 120 4.83 13.78 17.20
C ARG A 120 3.80 12.99 17.97
N THR A 121 3.01 13.68 18.78
CA THR A 121 1.83 13.08 19.42
C THR A 121 0.62 13.39 18.56
N ILE A 122 -0.11 12.35 18.16
CA ILE A 122 -1.43 12.49 17.54
C ILE A 122 -2.49 11.94 18.49
N TYR A 123 -3.68 12.51 18.38
CA TYR A 123 -4.86 12.02 19.06
C TYR A 123 -5.59 11.15 18.07
N GLY A 124 -6.03 9.97 18.50
CA GLY A 124 -6.78 9.02 17.70
C GLY A 124 -7.90 9.74 16.99
N ASP A 125 -7.71 9.86 15.67
CA ASP A 125 -8.40 10.82 14.84
C ASP A 125 -9.90 10.67 15.09
N PHE A 126 -10.56 11.80 15.27
CA PHE A 126 -12.00 11.87 15.43
C PHE A 126 -12.67 11.26 14.20
N VAL A 127 -12.99 9.96 14.24
CA VAL A 127 -13.78 9.26 13.23
C VAL A 127 -15.21 9.21 13.74
N GLY A 128 -15.95 10.29 13.53
CA GLY A 128 -17.38 10.29 13.75
C GLY A 128 -18.07 9.55 12.62
N LYS A 129 -18.93 8.57 12.92
CA LYS A 129 -19.87 8.06 11.91
C LYS A 129 -20.86 9.17 11.58
N MET A 130 -20.73 9.73 10.39
CA MET A 130 -21.72 10.63 9.82
C MET A 130 -22.76 9.77 9.10
N VAL A 131 -24.02 10.01 9.39
CA VAL A 131 -25.11 9.65 8.49
C VAL A 131 -25.53 10.98 7.88
N SER A 132 -25.62 11.07 6.55
CA SER A 132 -26.05 12.35 5.96
C SER A 132 -27.42 12.71 6.55
N GLY A 133 -27.50 13.91 7.13
CA GLY A 133 -28.75 14.43 7.69
C GLY A 133 -29.74 14.77 6.58
N SER A 134 -31.02 14.82 6.92
CA SER A 134 -32.04 15.40 6.05
C SER A 134 -31.80 16.91 5.90
N LEU A 135 -32.11 17.45 4.73
CA LEU A 135 -32.03 18.89 4.46
C LEU A 135 -32.91 19.65 5.45
N LEU A 136 -32.30 20.57 6.20
CA LEU A 136 -33.00 21.44 7.15
C LEU A 136 -33.08 22.85 6.58
N ASN A 137 -34.24 23.49 6.65
CA ASN A 137 -34.40 24.91 6.36
C ASN A 137 -34.65 25.68 7.66
N TYR A 138 -33.82 26.69 7.94
CA TYR A 138 -33.99 27.55 9.11
C TYR A 138 -33.57 28.98 8.77
N ASN A 139 -34.48 29.95 9.00
CA ASN A 139 -34.26 31.37 8.70
C ASN A 139 -33.73 31.65 7.28
N GLY A 140 -34.20 30.90 6.28
CA GLY A 140 -33.76 31.02 4.89
C GLY A 140 -32.34 30.50 4.63
N MET A 141 -31.79 29.68 5.52
CA MET A 141 -30.57 28.90 5.30
C MET A 141 -30.94 27.43 5.23
N ASN A 142 -30.45 26.74 4.20
CA ASN A 142 -30.46 25.29 4.12
C ASN A 142 -29.20 24.74 4.79
N PHE A 143 -29.34 23.71 5.60
CA PHE A 143 -28.26 23.01 6.27
C PHE A 143 -28.23 21.54 5.87
N LEU A 144 -27.03 21.01 5.65
CA LEU A 144 -26.80 19.60 5.36
C LEU A 144 -25.51 19.12 6.03
N GLY A 145 -25.59 18.11 6.90
CA GLY A 145 -24.43 17.75 7.72
C GLY A 145 -24.71 16.68 8.77
N ALA A 146 -23.78 16.54 9.71
CA ALA A 146 -23.93 15.70 10.90
C ALA A 146 -23.48 16.48 12.14
N ARG A 147 -24.36 16.59 13.14
CA ARG A 147 -24.08 17.23 14.43
C ARG A 147 -24.66 16.44 15.59
N GLN A 148 -23.87 16.27 16.64
CA GLN A 148 -24.30 15.64 17.88
C GLN A 148 -25.40 16.48 18.57
N TYR A 149 -26.51 15.85 18.98
CA TYR A 149 -27.65 16.45 19.71
C TYR A 149 -28.43 17.58 19.01
N TYR A 150 -28.12 17.97 17.77
CA TYR A 150 -28.89 18.98 17.02
C TYR A 150 -29.29 18.48 15.62
N PHE A 151 -30.60 18.22 15.48
CA PHE A 151 -31.46 17.96 14.30
C PHE A 151 -31.14 16.82 13.31
N GLY A 152 -32.17 16.00 13.03
CA GLY A 152 -32.29 15.15 11.84
C GLY A 152 -31.49 13.83 11.83
N THR A 153 -31.75 12.95 12.81
CA THR A 153 -31.31 11.53 12.90
C THR A 153 -30.02 11.15 12.14
N ALA A 154 -28.89 11.70 12.59
CA ALA A 154 -27.60 11.04 12.48
C ALA A 154 -27.26 10.44 13.86
N THR A 155 -26.58 9.28 13.91
CA THR A 155 -25.96 8.85 15.16
C THR A 155 -25.02 9.97 15.63
N PRO A 156 -25.24 10.53 16.84
CA PRO A 156 -24.49 11.69 17.30
C PRO A 156 -23.00 11.39 17.30
N ILE A 157 -22.17 12.35 16.87
CA ILE A 157 -20.73 12.21 17.09
C ILE A 157 -20.42 12.50 18.56
N SER A 158 -20.37 11.46 19.39
CA SER A 158 -20.25 11.62 20.83
C SER A 158 -18.81 11.84 21.29
N ILE A 159 -18.48 13.08 21.71
CA ILE A 159 -17.22 13.37 22.39
C ILE A 159 -17.45 13.65 23.88
N PRO A 160 -16.81 12.89 24.79
CA PRO A 160 -16.82 13.21 26.21
C PRO A 160 -16.35 14.65 26.47
N GLY A 161 -17.10 15.40 27.28
CA GLY A 161 -16.83 16.81 27.57
C GLY A 161 -17.48 17.82 26.62
N PHE A 162 -18.14 17.35 25.55
CA PHE A 162 -18.83 18.21 24.58
C PHE A 162 -20.33 17.92 24.52
N VAL A 163 -21.11 19.01 24.44
CA VAL A 163 -22.56 18.99 24.20
C VAL A 163 -22.83 18.66 22.74
N SER A 164 -22.07 19.23 21.82
CA SER A 164 -22.23 18.92 20.40
C SER A 164 -20.93 19.05 19.64
N VAL A 165 -20.60 18.08 18.79
CA VAL A 165 -19.62 18.26 17.72
C VAL A 165 -20.24 17.89 16.37
N GLY A 166 -19.99 18.70 15.35
CA GLY A 166 -20.53 18.45 14.04
C GLY A 166 -19.94 19.29 12.92
N PHE A 167 -20.07 18.78 11.71
CA PHE A 167 -19.81 19.49 10.46
C PHE A 167 -21.13 19.70 9.72
N PHE A 168 -21.28 20.85 9.09
CA PHE A 168 -22.40 21.12 8.20
C PHE A 168 -22.01 22.03 7.05
N LEU A 169 -22.70 21.81 5.94
CA LEU A 169 -22.78 22.72 4.81
C LEU A 169 -23.97 23.64 5.01
N GLU A 170 -23.81 24.88 4.62
CA GLU A 170 -24.83 25.92 4.58
C GLU A 170 -25.02 26.39 3.15
N GLN A 171 -26.28 26.67 2.79
CA GLN A 171 -26.65 27.31 1.54
C GLN A 171 -27.75 28.34 1.83
N ALA A 172 -27.53 29.60 1.50
CA ALA A 172 -28.56 30.61 1.60
C ALA A 172 -29.66 30.38 0.55
N THR A 173 -30.93 30.39 0.95
CA THR A 173 -32.04 30.19 -0.01
C THR A 173 -32.14 31.33 -1.02
N TRP A 174 -31.66 32.53 -0.65
CA TRP A 174 -31.63 33.71 -1.51
C TRP A 174 -30.35 33.81 -2.37
N LEU A 175 -29.32 32.99 -2.08
CA LEU A 175 -28.13 32.81 -2.93
C LEU A 175 -27.85 31.30 -3.11
N PRO A 176 -28.63 30.57 -3.92
CA PRO A 176 -28.51 29.12 -4.05
C PRO A 176 -27.16 28.63 -4.61
N GLN A 177 -26.38 29.55 -5.17
CA GLN A 177 -25.06 29.24 -5.73
C GLN A 177 -23.94 29.30 -4.68
N ASP A 178 -24.21 29.92 -3.52
CA ASP A 178 -23.23 30.13 -2.45
C ASP A 178 -23.36 29.03 -1.40
N PHE A 179 -22.26 28.30 -1.20
CA PHE A 179 -22.17 27.16 -0.28
C PHE A 179 -21.00 27.38 0.66
N GLN A 180 -21.22 27.15 1.95
CA GLN A 180 -20.20 27.29 2.97
C GLN A 180 -20.11 26.03 3.83
N GLY A 181 -18.91 25.59 4.18
CA GLY A 181 -18.71 24.52 5.16
C GLY A 181 -18.33 25.09 6.52
N LYS A 182 -18.83 24.49 7.60
CA LYS A 182 -18.46 24.85 8.99
C LYS A 182 -18.25 23.61 9.85
N LEU A 183 -17.24 23.67 10.71
CA LEU A 183 -17.09 22.80 11.87
C LEU A 183 -17.58 23.55 13.11
N SER A 184 -18.48 22.95 13.90
CA SER A 184 -19.03 23.50 15.13
C SER A 184 -18.82 22.55 16.29
N VAL A 185 -18.44 23.11 17.43
CA VAL A 185 -18.16 22.43 18.69
C VAL A 185 -18.82 23.22 19.82
N VAL A 186 -19.55 22.54 20.68
CA VAL A 186 -20.15 23.08 21.89
C VAL A 186 -19.69 22.23 23.08
N SER A 187 -19.11 22.86 24.09
CA SER A 187 -18.54 22.22 25.28
C SER A 187 -19.57 22.16 26.40
N ASN A 188 -19.43 21.18 27.29
CA ASN A 188 -20.22 21.12 28.53
C ASN A 188 -19.76 22.17 29.57
N SER A 189 -18.62 22.84 29.34
CA SER A 189 -17.97 23.76 30.28
C SER A 189 -17.05 24.75 29.58
N GLY A 190 -17.28 26.05 29.75
CA GLY A 190 -16.39 27.17 29.39
C GLY A 190 -15.76 27.16 27.99
N ASP A 191 -14.68 27.93 27.81
CA ASP A 191 -13.89 28.15 26.57
C ASP A 191 -13.25 26.89 25.95
N GLY A 192 -13.58 25.69 26.44
CA GLY A 192 -13.03 24.41 25.99
C GLY A 192 -13.30 24.11 24.51
N SER A 193 -14.38 24.65 23.92
CA SER A 193 -14.69 24.48 22.49
C SER A 193 -13.68 25.13 21.57
N LEU A 194 -13.26 26.35 21.89
CA LEU A 194 -12.28 27.09 21.09
C LEU A 194 -10.90 26.46 21.20
N ALA A 195 -10.48 26.13 22.43
CA ALA A 195 -9.23 25.43 22.66
C ALA A 195 -9.19 24.09 21.90
N TRP A 196 -10.31 23.36 21.88
CA TRP A 196 -10.40 22.08 21.19
C TRP A 196 -10.34 22.21 19.66
N ILE A 197 -11.14 23.12 19.07
CA ILE A 197 -11.25 23.27 17.62
C ILE A 197 -9.96 23.84 17.01
N ASN A 198 -9.22 24.65 17.78
CA ASN A 198 -7.96 25.26 17.35
C ASN A 198 -6.79 24.27 17.25
N ARG A 199 -6.96 23.02 17.68
CA ARG A 199 -5.94 21.97 17.53
C ARG A 199 -5.83 21.43 16.10
N TYR A 200 -6.85 21.68 15.30
CA TYR A 200 -6.98 21.15 13.95
C TYR A 200 -6.88 22.27 12.93
N THR A 201 -6.19 21.99 11.83
CA THR A 201 -6.07 22.92 10.70
C THR A 201 -6.74 22.35 9.46
N HIS A 202 -7.12 21.07 9.45
CA HIS A 202 -7.72 20.40 8.30
C HIS A 202 -8.84 19.44 8.71
N LEU A 203 -9.76 19.21 7.78
CA LEU A 203 -10.87 18.26 7.87
C LEU A 203 -10.95 17.45 6.57
N ASP A 204 -10.88 16.13 6.66
CA ASP A 204 -11.27 15.26 5.57
C ASP A 204 -12.69 14.76 5.74
N ILE A 205 -13.37 14.63 4.61
CA ILE A 205 -14.66 13.96 4.48
C ILE A 205 -14.42 12.65 3.75
N MET A 206 -14.88 11.57 4.37
CA MET A 206 -14.61 10.22 3.90
C MET A 206 -15.91 9.49 3.55
N GLY A 207 -15.82 8.70 2.49
CA GLY A 207 -16.92 7.88 2.03
C GLY A 207 -17.12 6.62 2.86
N SER A 208 -18.11 5.82 2.47
CA SER A 208 -18.49 4.60 3.18
C SER A 208 -17.39 3.53 3.16
N SER A 209 -16.52 3.52 2.15
CA SER A 209 -15.38 2.59 2.07
C SER A 209 -14.13 3.10 2.78
N GLY A 210 -14.14 4.35 3.29
CA GLY A 210 -13.01 4.98 3.96
C GLY A 210 -12.08 5.75 3.03
N GLU A 211 -12.45 5.92 1.76
CA GLU A 211 -11.79 6.80 0.81
C GLU A 211 -11.99 8.28 1.19
N ILE A 212 -10.97 9.12 0.94
CA ILE A 212 -11.09 10.57 1.12
C ILE A 212 -11.82 11.16 -0.09
N LEU A 213 -13.02 11.69 0.15
CA LEU A 213 -13.85 12.38 -0.84
C LEU A 213 -13.44 13.84 -0.97
N ALA A 214 -13.18 14.53 0.15
CA ALA A 214 -12.79 15.92 0.18
C ALA A 214 -11.82 16.20 1.34
N THR A 215 -10.98 17.22 1.16
CA THR A 215 -10.08 17.75 2.19
C THR A 215 -10.24 19.26 2.23
N TYR A 216 -10.56 19.81 3.39
CA TYR A 216 -10.71 21.26 3.59
C TYR A 216 -9.75 21.76 4.66
N SER A 217 -9.26 22.98 4.49
CA SER A 217 -8.53 23.69 5.53
C SER A 217 -9.48 24.41 6.49
N MET A 218 -9.05 24.60 7.73
CA MET A 218 -9.77 25.36 8.74
C MET A 218 -9.44 26.84 8.60
N GLY A 219 -10.44 27.62 8.23
CA GLY A 219 -10.39 29.07 8.14
C GLY A 219 -10.49 29.76 9.50
N THR A 220 -10.91 31.03 9.46
CA THR A 220 -11.03 31.88 10.65
C THR A 220 -12.05 31.33 11.65
N THR A 221 -11.73 31.51 12.94
CA THR A 221 -12.63 31.17 14.04
C THR A 221 -13.63 32.28 14.25
N THR A 222 -14.91 31.92 14.33
CA THR A 222 -15.97 32.80 14.82
C THR A 222 -16.55 32.16 16.06
N SER A 223 -16.16 32.63 17.25
CA SER A 223 -16.86 32.25 18.48
C SER A 223 -18.19 32.99 18.55
N THR A 224 -19.26 32.28 18.87
CA THR A 224 -20.59 32.87 19.07
C THR A 224 -20.92 33.07 20.55
N THR A 225 -20.31 32.31 21.47
CA THR A 225 -20.31 32.49 22.94
C THR A 225 -19.22 31.59 23.55
N GLY A 226 -18.80 31.81 24.80
CA GLY A 226 -17.67 31.08 25.45
C GLY A 226 -17.74 29.54 25.36
N ASN A 227 -18.93 28.94 25.28
CA ASN A 227 -19.07 27.49 25.17
C ASN A 227 -19.14 26.97 23.72
N GLU A 228 -19.19 27.84 22.70
CA GLU A 228 -19.30 27.48 21.30
C GLU A 228 -18.10 27.97 20.47
N GLY A 229 -17.48 27.02 19.76
CA GLY A 229 -16.43 27.27 18.79
C GLY A 229 -16.88 26.88 17.39
N GLN A 230 -16.78 27.80 16.45
CA GLN A 230 -17.02 27.53 15.04
C GLN A 230 -15.80 27.92 14.20
N ARG A 231 -15.50 27.11 13.17
CA ARG A 231 -14.54 27.44 12.12
C ARG A 231 -15.16 27.21 10.76
N TYR A 232 -14.95 28.19 9.88
CA TYR A 232 -15.25 28.03 8.47
C TYR A 232 -14.29 27.05 7.82
N LEU A 233 -14.78 26.26 6.88
CA LEU A 233 -13.94 25.44 6.02
C LEU A 233 -13.54 26.26 4.79
N VAL A 234 -12.28 26.15 4.39
CA VAL A 234 -11.71 26.78 3.21
C VAL A 234 -11.30 25.69 2.25
N ASP A 235 -11.78 25.81 1.01
CA ASP A 235 -11.36 24.95 -0.08
C ASP A 235 -10.00 25.42 -0.61
N THR A 236 -8.92 24.80 -0.14
CA THR A 236 -7.54 25.12 -0.53
C THR A 236 -6.91 24.04 -1.40
N GLY A 237 -7.72 23.22 -2.09
CA GLY A 237 -7.25 22.06 -2.86
C GLY A 237 -8.03 20.78 -2.56
N SER A 238 -9.31 20.90 -2.19
CA SER A 238 -10.18 19.74 -2.02
C SER A 238 -10.36 19.02 -3.36
N LYS A 239 -10.61 17.70 -3.32
CA LYS A 239 -10.94 16.93 -4.52
C LYS A 239 -12.33 17.26 -5.09
N ILE A 240 -13.22 17.84 -4.28
CA ILE A 240 -14.60 18.18 -4.64
C ILE A 240 -15.05 19.48 -3.95
N ALA A 241 -15.67 20.37 -4.71
CA ALA A 241 -16.20 21.63 -4.19
C ALA A 241 -17.37 21.39 -3.21
N PHE A 242 -17.67 22.36 -2.33
CA PHE A 242 -18.78 22.25 -1.37
C PHE A 242 -20.14 21.95 -2.04
N ARG A 243 -20.37 22.47 -3.24
CA ARG A 243 -21.57 22.20 -4.04
C ARG A 243 -21.70 20.74 -4.45
N ASP A 244 -20.60 20.13 -4.88
CA ASP A 244 -20.59 18.74 -5.33
C ASP A 244 -20.78 17.81 -4.14
N LEU A 245 -20.10 18.13 -3.03
CA LEU A 245 -20.32 17.45 -1.75
C LEU A 245 -21.76 17.57 -1.26
N TRP A 246 -22.38 18.75 -1.35
CA TRP A 246 -23.79 18.94 -1.03
C TRP A 246 -24.67 18.00 -1.86
N THR A 247 -24.44 17.96 -3.17
CA THR A 247 -25.18 17.12 -4.10
C THR A 247 -25.03 15.63 -3.77
N ILE A 248 -23.82 15.18 -3.41
CA ILE A 248 -23.57 13.82 -2.95
C ILE A 248 -24.37 13.52 -1.68
N MET A 249 -24.30 14.40 -0.69
CA MET A 249 -24.95 14.23 0.60
C MET A 249 -26.48 14.28 0.51
N SER A 250 -27.04 15.05 -0.43
CA SER A 250 -28.48 15.17 -0.64
C SER A 250 -29.08 13.98 -1.39
N ASN A 251 -28.33 13.43 -2.36
CA ASN A 251 -28.83 12.39 -3.26
C ASN A 251 -28.56 10.98 -2.74
N ALA A 252 -27.53 10.80 -1.92
CA ALA A 252 -27.15 9.50 -1.39
C ALA A 252 -26.89 9.58 0.12
N PRO A 253 -27.95 9.50 0.96
CA PRO A 253 -27.78 9.47 2.40
C PRO A 253 -26.88 8.31 2.85
N GLY A 254 -25.77 8.65 3.52
CA GLY A 254 -24.73 7.70 3.92
C GLY A 254 -23.55 7.54 2.96
N ALA A 255 -23.54 8.24 1.81
CA ALA A 255 -22.36 8.32 0.94
C ALA A 255 -21.17 8.95 1.67
N VAL A 256 -21.44 9.93 2.54
CA VAL A 256 -20.48 10.44 3.51
C VAL A 256 -20.69 9.69 4.82
N ALA A 257 -19.68 8.94 5.23
CA ALA A 257 -19.76 8.07 6.40
C ALA A 257 -18.90 8.55 7.56
N ARG A 258 -17.83 9.31 7.30
CA ARG A 258 -16.87 9.71 8.32
C ARG A 258 -16.27 11.09 8.04
N ILE A 259 -15.82 11.75 9.10
CA ILE A 259 -14.86 12.85 9.01
C ILE A 259 -13.59 12.50 9.74
N ARG A 260 -12.50 13.17 9.38
CA ARG A 260 -11.20 13.11 10.04
C ARG A 260 -10.69 14.52 10.27
N LEU A 261 -10.37 14.87 11.51
CA LEU A 261 -9.78 16.16 11.87
C LEU A 261 -8.30 15.98 12.15
N TYR A 262 -7.45 16.81 11.57
CA TYR A 262 -6.01 16.69 11.73
C TYR A 262 -5.28 18.02 11.54
N ASN A 263 -4.00 18.02 11.88
CA ASN A 263 -3.07 19.08 11.54
C ASN A 263 -1.96 18.44 10.68
N PRO A 264 -1.96 18.60 9.34
CA PRO A 264 -0.80 18.26 8.55
C PRO A 264 0.33 19.12 9.08
N GLN A 265 1.48 18.51 9.32
CA GLN A 265 2.61 19.28 9.80
C GLN A 265 2.86 20.45 8.86
N ALA A 266 3.12 21.62 9.44
CA ALA A 266 3.89 22.65 8.76
C ALA A 266 5.15 21.95 8.21
N SER A 267 5.30 22.00 6.90
CA SER A 267 6.58 21.76 6.26
C SER A 267 7.52 22.87 6.75
N ASP A 268 8.28 22.59 7.80
CA ASP A 268 9.55 23.28 8.04
C ASP A 268 10.59 22.73 7.07
#